data_AF-F9UH14-F1
#
_entry.id   AF-F9UH14-F1
#
_cell.length_a   1.000
_cell.length_b   1.000
_cell.length_c   1.000
_cell.angle_alpha   90.00
_cell.angle_beta   90.00
_cell.angle_gamma   90.00
#
_symmetry.space_group_name_H-M   'P 1'
#
loop_
_entity.id
_entity.type
_entity.pdbx_description
1 polymer ?
#
loop_
_entity_poly.entity_id
_entity_poly.type
_entity_poly.pdbx_seq_one_letter_code
_entity_poly.pdbx_strand_id
1 'polypeptide(L)'
;MNEVLAETRLSFSVSVGTGLFNEMYQPFADAGVVGCEGVATRGSGQIDSYDSSAGPYNAANPGREAHVLTTSPSAMIELTGNAPIYGSVNSTGGVSATGSSPVFGDINATGEVSLKGGGVKVYGNVNTAGDVVFESSAEVHGNVSANGDIAFENWGARVTGDANAGGTITSKNKNKPPEDHVGGSVQAGSNPGNSGVPETPCDPLGIDEIVSEFDGQFSTGEMNIGPWTYRDLKLSPDGVDYYDPTWNVKSWKTDNTRTMQDVDLFGNETRFLKVSDFSLGQNGSLEVTGGDVVLMVDGDMSIGGNTAITIAPGSSLTVLLTGKFDLQGSVTVNDKNPIDASGKIPFSLYSTYEQASKKGNNDGVQMRGNTDLTAVVYAPKSHVSATGSGTLFGQVRGKSVEATGAGGIHYDVRLGTFSVPTSESTGGNDDATAVRVTSWNVVLPVSE
;
A
#
# COMPACT_ATOMS: atom_id res chain seq x y z
N MET A 1 36.27 -50.25 -49.45
CA MET A 1 36.53 -49.83 -48.06
C MET A 1 36.36 -48.32 -48.05
N ASN A 2 35.28 -47.81 -47.48
CA ASN A 2 35.11 -46.36 -47.30
C ASN A 2 35.92 -45.98 -46.05
N GLU A 3 37.11 -45.41 -46.26
CA GLU A 3 37.88 -44.82 -45.17
C GLU A 3 37.14 -43.59 -44.66
N VAL A 4 36.84 -43.58 -43.37
CA VAL A 4 36.33 -42.40 -42.66
C VAL A 4 37.49 -41.44 -42.50
N LEU A 5 37.45 -40.31 -43.20
CA LEU A 5 38.57 -39.35 -43.28
C LEU A 5 38.69 -38.43 -42.04
N ALA A 6 37.70 -38.40 -41.14
CA ALA A 6 37.79 -37.84 -39.78
C ALA A 6 36.47 -38.13 -39.01
N GLU A 7 36.55 -38.35 -37.69
CA GLU A 7 35.38 -38.40 -36.81
C GLU A 7 35.39 -37.18 -35.87
N THR A 8 34.33 -36.39 -35.90
CA THR A 8 34.17 -35.23 -34.99
C THR A 8 33.16 -35.59 -33.92
N ARG A 9 33.53 -35.45 -32.64
CA ARG A 9 32.61 -35.63 -31.51
C ARG A 9 32.41 -34.31 -30.79
N LEU A 10 31.18 -33.81 -30.82
CA LEU A 10 30.76 -32.60 -30.12
C LEU A 10 29.96 -33.00 -28.88
N SER A 11 30.41 -32.54 -27.71
CA SER A 11 29.67 -32.68 -26.45
C SER A 11 29.28 -31.29 -25.98
N PHE A 12 27.97 -31.05 -25.83
CA PHE A 12 27.44 -29.81 -25.25
C PHE A 12 26.71 -30.13 -23.95
N SER A 13 26.76 -29.21 -22.98
CA SER A 13 25.86 -29.22 -21.84
C SER A 13 24.89 -28.07 -22.00
N VAL A 14 23.60 -28.36 -22.07
CA VAL A 14 22.56 -27.35 -21.92
C VAL A 14 22.28 -27.25 -20.42
N SER A 15 22.69 -26.14 -19.83
CA SER A 15 22.26 -25.77 -18.48
C SER A 15 21.28 -24.62 -18.61
N VAL A 16 20.03 -24.83 -18.19
CA VAL A 16 19.17 -23.69 -17.84
C VAL A 16 19.73 -23.19 -16.52
N GLY A 17 20.56 -22.15 -16.60
CA GLY A 17 21.01 -21.46 -15.41
C GLY A 17 19.84 -20.66 -14.88
N THR A 18 18.98 -21.26 -14.04
CA THR A 18 18.15 -20.49 -13.12
C THR A 18 19.07 -19.89 -12.07
N GLY A 19 19.86 -18.90 -12.47
CA GLY A 19 20.45 -17.95 -11.55
C GLY A 19 19.35 -17.04 -11.03
N LEU A 20 18.32 -17.62 -10.40
CA LEU A 20 17.32 -16.88 -9.66
C LEU A 20 18.02 -16.46 -8.36
N PHE A 21 18.60 -15.27 -8.36
CA PHE A 21 18.54 -14.51 -7.12
C PHE A 21 17.04 -14.24 -6.93
N ASN A 22 16.37 -15.03 -6.09
CA ASN A 22 15.03 -14.66 -5.62
C ASN A 22 15.24 -13.41 -4.77
N GLU A 23 15.29 -12.24 -5.40
CA GLU A 23 15.12 -11.00 -4.67
C GLU A 23 13.72 -11.06 -4.03
N MET A 24 13.70 -10.82 -2.72
CA MET A 24 12.48 -10.77 -1.95
C MET A 24 12.10 -9.30 -1.86
N TYR A 25 10.94 -8.93 -2.40
CA TYR A 25 10.44 -7.57 -2.34
C TYR A 25 9.49 -7.39 -1.16
N GLN A 26 9.64 -6.27 -0.46
CA GLN A 26 8.82 -5.91 0.71
C GLN A 26 7.82 -4.81 0.33
N PRO A 27 6.63 -5.17 -0.20
CA PRO A 27 5.70 -4.19 -0.76
C PRO A 27 5.14 -3.20 0.25
N PHE A 28 5.26 -3.50 1.55
CA PHE A 28 4.61 -2.75 2.61
C PHE A 28 5.61 -2.06 3.57
N ALA A 29 6.89 -1.97 3.19
CA ALA A 29 7.94 -1.42 4.05
C ALA A 29 8.13 0.10 3.93
N ASP A 30 7.52 0.74 2.92
CA ASP A 30 7.83 2.11 2.49
C ASP A 30 7.14 3.20 3.32
N ALA A 31 5.86 3.02 3.63
CA ALA A 31 5.06 4.00 4.36
C ALA A 31 3.75 3.40 4.87
N GLY A 32 3.11 4.03 5.86
CA GLY A 32 1.77 3.63 6.30
C GLY A 32 0.68 3.99 5.28
N VAL A 33 0.88 5.10 4.58
CA VAL A 33 -0.03 5.59 3.53
C VAL A 33 0.77 5.92 2.27
N VAL A 34 0.45 5.25 1.17
CA VAL A 34 1.09 5.43 -0.13
C VAL A 34 0.03 5.81 -1.16
N GLY A 35 0.14 7.01 -1.73
CA GLY A 35 -0.70 7.45 -2.84
C GLY A 35 0.16 7.73 -4.05
N CYS A 36 -0.01 6.98 -5.13
CA CYS A 36 0.90 7.07 -6.26
C CYS A 36 0.90 8.46 -6.91
N GLU A 37 -0.27 8.93 -7.30
CA GLU A 37 -0.51 10.24 -7.92
C GLU A 37 -0.93 11.32 -6.90
N GLY A 38 -1.22 10.92 -5.66
CA GLY A 38 -1.44 11.88 -4.57
C GLY A 38 -2.05 11.30 -3.31
N VAL A 39 -1.88 12.04 -2.22
CA VAL A 39 -2.50 11.76 -0.92
C VAL A 39 -3.22 13.01 -0.43
N ALA A 40 -4.42 12.86 0.11
CA ALA A 40 -5.13 13.94 0.77
C ALA A 40 -5.62 13.51 2.16
N THR A 41 -5.22 14.26 3.20
CA THR A 41 -5.76 14.10 4.55
C THR A 41 -6.71 15.26 4.84
N ARG A 42 -8.01 14.96 4.89
CA ARG A 42 -9.08 15.95 5.12
C ARG A 42 -9.77 15.78 6.47
N GLY A 43 -9.69 14.58 7.03
CA GLY A 43 -10.29 14.23 8.30
C GLY A 43 -9.48 14.71 9.51
N SER A 44 -9.74 14.08 10.65
CA SER A 44 -9.05 14.33 11.91
C SER A 44 -8.41 13.08 12.51
N GLY A 45 -8.44 11.96 11.80
CA GLY A 45 -7.82 10.71 12.23
C GLY A 45 -6.30 10.84 12.30
N GLN A 46 -5.71 10.31 13.36
CA GLN A 46 -4.26 10.27 13.54
C GLN A 46 -3.64 9.23 12.60
N ILE A 47 -2.51 9.56 11.99
CA ILE A 47 -1.66 8.62 11.25
C ILE A 47 -0.42 8.38 12.11
N ASP A 48 -0.23 7.16 12.62
CA ASP A 48 0.94 6.78 13.41
C ASP A 48 1.30 5.32 13.17
N SER A 49 2.37 4.85 13.81
CA SER A 49 2.77 3.45 13.72
C SER A 49 2.70 2.73 15.06
N TYR A 50 2.92 1.42 15.05
CA TYR A 50 3.25 0.61 16.22
C TYR A 50 3.96 -0.67 15.77
N ASP A 51 4.45 -1.45 16.73
CA ASP A 51 5.03 -2.77 16.49
C ASP A 51 4.17 -3.84 17.17
N SER A 52 3.47 -4.66 16.38
CA SER A 52 2.58 -5.69 16.94
C SER A 52 3.31 -6.83 17.66
N SER A 53 4.63 -6.99 17.49
CA SER A 53 5.39 -7.98 18.28
C SER A 53 5.49 -7.58 19.76
N ALA A 54 5.37 -6.28 20.06
CA ALA A 54 5.34 -5.76 21.42
C ALA A 54 3.92 -5.77 22.04
N GLY A 55 2.91 -6.22 21.28
CA GLY A 55 1.51 -6.28 21.67
C GLY A 55 0.59 -5.43 20.79
N PRO A 56 -0.73 -5.53 20.97
CA PRO A 56 -1.69 -4.79 20.16
C PRO A 56 -1.56 -3.28 20.36
N TYR A 57 -1.97 -2.51 19.34
CA TYR A 57 -2.00 -1.06 19.41
C TYR A 57 -2.84 -0.56 20.59
N ASN A 58 -2.35 0.44 21.29
CA ASN A 58 -3.05 1.17 22.33
C ASN A 58 -2.47 2.59 22.48
N ALA A 59 -3.13 3.44 23.27
CA ALA A 59 -2.74 4.84 23.42
C ALA A 59 -1.33 5.07 24.03
N ALA A 60 -0.68 4.04 24.56
CA ALA A 60 0.66 4.13 25.17
C ALA A 60 1.80 3.65 24.24
N ASN A 61 1.52 3.05 23.09
CA ASN A 61 2.54 2.58 22.15
C ASN A 61 2.50 3.15 20.71
N PRO A 62 2.05 4.40 20.46
CA PRO A 62 2.22 4.99 19.13
C PRO A 62 3.70 5.26 18.83
N GLY A 63 4.14 4.81 17.67
CA GLY A 63 5.42 5.05 17.03
C GLY A 63 5.36 6.22 16.04
N ARG A 64 6.46 6.41 15.31
CA ARG A 64 6.65 7.54 14.37
C ARG A 64 7.08 7.12 12.97
N GLU A 65 6.78 5.89 12.60
CA GLU A 65 7.20 5.27 11.35
C GLU A 65 6.04 5.16 10.35
N ALA A 66 4.92 5.84 10.61
CA ALA A 66 3.82 5.92 9.66
C ALA A 66 4.02 7.10 8.73
N HIS A 67 4.92 6.88 7.77
CA HIS A 67 5.17 7.84 6.72
C HIS A 67 3.96 7.99 5.80
N VAL A 68 3.86 9.15 5.17
CA VAL A 68 2.94 9.43 4.07
C VAL A 68 3.77 9.68 2.82
N LEU A 69 3.54 8.90 1.77
CA LEU A 69 4.41 8.87 0.59
C LEU A 69 3.61 9.01 -0.71
N THR A 70 4.14 9.79 -1.65
CA THR A 70 3.76 9.68 -3.07
C THR A 70 4.90 9.12 -3.89
N THR A 71 4.58 8.44 -5.00
CA THR A 71 5.57 7.67 -5.77
C THR A 71 5.68 8.09 -7.23
N SER A 72 4.63 8.65 -7.81
CA SER A 72 4.61 9.09 -9.22
C SER A 72 5.15 10.52 -9.38
N PRO A 73 5.70 10.88 -10.55
CA PRO A 73 6.21 12.22 -10.79
C PRO A 73 5.20 13.32 -10.45
N SER A 74 5.65 14.38 -9.78
CA SER A 74 4.82 15.57 -9.47
C SER A 74 3.54 15.29 -8.65
N ALA A 75 3.44 14.13 -7.99
CA ALA A 75 2.29 13.78 -7.17
C ALA A 75 2.23 14.61 -5.88
N MET A 76 1.06 15.16 -5.57
CA MET A 76 0.88 16.11 -4.46
C MET A 76 0.43 15.43 -3.17
N ILE A 77 0.87 15.99 -2.04
CA ILE A 77 0.27 15.68 -0.73
C ILE A 77 -0.50 16.91 -0.22
N GLU A 78 -1.80 16.75 0.01
CA GLU A 78 -2.69 17.78 0.56
C GLU A 78 -3.05 17.49 2.02
N LEU A 79 -2.60 18.33 2.93
CA LEU A 79 -2.92 18.27 4.36
C LEU A 79 -3.95 19.34 4.69
N THR A 80 -5.22 19.08 4.38
CA THR A 80 -6.32 20.06 4.54
C THR A 80 -7.10 19.88 5.84
N GLY A 81 -6.96 18.72 6.48
CA GLY A 81 -7.65 18.36 7.72
C GLY A 81 -6.91 18.77 8.99
N ASN A 82 -7.27 18.12 10.09
CA ASN A 82 -6.61 18.25 11.40
C ASN A 82 -6.18 16.87 11.90
N ALA A 83 -5.49 16.13 11.04
CA ALA A 83 -5.01 14.77 11.25
C ALA A 83 -3.53 14.82 11.68
N PRO A 84 -3.19 14.53 12.95
CA PRO A 84 -1.80 14.42 13.37
C PRO A 84 -1.09 13.31 12.59
N ILE A 85 0.11 13.60 12.08
CA ILE A 85 0.94 12.62 11.36
C ILE A 85 2.19 12.35 12.18
N TYR A 86 2.35 11.12 12.67
CA TYR A 86 3.53 10.63 13.36
C TYR A 86 4.40 9.84 12.38
N GLY A 87 5.12 10.61 11.59
CA GLY A 87 6.05 10.17 10.56
C GLY A 87 6.36 11.32 9.61
N SER A 88 7.36 11.11 8.77
CA SER A 88 7.70 12.04 7.69
C SER A 88 6.66 12.03 6.56
N VAL A 89 6.50 13.18 5.92
CA VAL A 89 5.68 13.39 4.72
C VAL A 89 6.63 13.53 3.53
N ASN A 90 6.56 12.60 2.59
CA ASN A 90 7.48 12.50 1.45
C ASN A 90 6.71 12.62 0.13
N SER A 91 6.81 13.76 -0.53
CA SER A 91 6.14 14.03 -1.80
C SER A 91 7.12 14.10 -2.97
N THR A 92 6.87 13.30 -4.00
CA THR A 92 7.52 13.37 -5.33
C THR A 92 7.08 14.60 -6.15
N GLY A 93 6.06 15.31 -5.69
CA GLY A 93 5.67 16.64 -6.14
C GLY A 93 5.80 17.63 -4.99
N GLY A 94 4.77 18.44 -4.77
CA GLY A 94 4.71 19.42 -3.69
C GLY A 94 3.81 18.99 -2.52
N VAL A 95 3.91 19.76 -1.43
CA VAL A 95 3.07 19.58 -0.24
C VAL A 95 2.25 20.84 -0.02
N SER A 96 0.93 20.70 0.12
CA SER A 96 0.03 21.80 0.47
C SER A 96 -0.62 21.55 1.81
N ALA A 97 -0.20 22.28 2.84
CA ALA A 97 -0.75 22.19 4.18
C ALA A 97 -1.67 23.38 4.45
N THR A 98 -2.97 23.20 4.23
CA THR A 98 -3.99 24.25 4.41
C THR A 98 -4.79 24.10 5.70
N GLY A 99 -4.79 22.89 6.28
CA GLY A 99 -5.45 22.57 7.54
C GLY A 99 -4.61 22.91 8.77
N SER A 100 -4.82 22.20 9.87
CA SER A 100 -4.07 22.38 11.14
C SER A 100 -3.32 21.13 11.57
N SER A 101 -3.14 20.18 10.65
CA SER A 101 -2.50 18.89 10.89
C SER A 101 -1.04 19.10 11.34
N PRO A 102 -0.67 18.70 12.57
CA PRO A 102 0.73 18.69 12.97
C PRO A 102 1.46 17.49 12.35
N VAL A 103 2.70 17.70 11.92
CA VAL A 103 3.60 16.66 11.41
C VAL A 103 4.71 16.43 12.43
N PHE A 104 4.84 15.21 12.93
CA PHE A 104 5.84 14.77 13.89
C PHE A 104 6.98 14.02 13.21
N GLY A 105 7.53 14.64 12.18
CA GLY A 105 8.62 14.16 11.34
C GLY A 105 9.02 15.27 10.36
N ASP A 106 9.81 14.89 9.36
CA ASP A 106 10.23 15.83 8.32
C ASP A 106 9.18 15.96 7.20
N ILE A 107 9.13 17.10 6.53
CA ILE A 107 8.45 17.25 5.24
C ILE A 107 9.52 17.30 4.15
N ASN A 108 9.51 16.32 3.26
CA ASN A 108 10.40 16.26 2.11
C ASN A 108 9.57 16.37 0.83
N ALA A 109 9.97 17.25 -0.08
CA ALA A 109 9.26 17.48 -1.34
C ALA A 109 10.22 17.67 -2.52
N THR A 110 9.81 17.25 -3.72
CA THR A 110 10.51 17.60 -4.96
C THR A 110 10.07 18.97 -5.48
N GLY A 111 8.81 19.34 -5.27
CA GLY A 111 8.20 20.62 -5.62
C GLY A 111 7.93 21.50 -4.41
N GLU A 112 7.16 22.57 -4.60
CA GLU A 112 6.87 23.57 -3.56
C GLU A 112 6.26 22.95 -2.29
N VAL A 113 6.71 23.42 -1.13
CA VAL A 113 6.04 23.20 0.16
C VAL A 113 5.31 24.47 0.57
N SER A 114 3.98 24.40 0.59
CA SER A 114 3.10 25.53 0.84
C SER A 114 2.38 25.36 2.18
N LEU A 115 2.75 26.16 3.17
CA LEU A 115 2.24 26.13 4.55
C LEU A 115 1.21 27.24 4.74
N LYS A 116 -0.03 26.97 4.33
CA LYS A 116 -1.15 27.93 4.32
C LYS A 116 -2.03 27.87 5.57
N GLY A 117 -1.99 26.78 6.30
CA GLY A 117 -2.78 26.59 7.51
C GLY A 117 -2.17 27.31 8.70
N GLY A 118 -2.98 28.11 9.40
CA GLY A 118 -2.49 28.88 10.56
C GLY A 118 -2.08 28.02 11.77
N GLY A 119 -2.54 26.77 11.82
CA GLY A 119 -2.24 25.81 12.88
C GLY A 119 -1.19 24.75 12.51
N VAL A 120 -0.60 24.81 11.31
CA VAL A 120 0.38 23.79 10.87
C VAL A 120 1.63 23.89 11.74
N LYS A 121 2.02 22.76 12.33
CA LYS A 121 3.26 22.62 13.09
C LYS A 121 4.06 21.44 12.57
N VAL A 122 5.29 21.68 12.17
CA VAL A 122 6.22 20.64 11.74
C VAL A 122 7.26 20.45 12.83
N TYR A 123 7.22 19.31 13.52
CA TYR A 123 8.20 18.90 14.53
C TYR A 123 9.34 18.10 13.89
N GLY A 124 9.99 18.76 12.93
CA GLY A 124 11.07 18.25 12.10
C GLY A 124 11.52 19.34 11.13
N ASN A 125 12.24 18.94 10.10
CA ASN A 125 12.73 19.82 9.06
C ASN A 125 11.75 19.89 7.88
N VAL A 126 11.87 20.95 7.09
CA VAL A 126 11.24 21.05 5.77
C VAL A 126 12.35 21.10 4.73
N ASN A 127 12.45 20.09 3.88
CA ASN A 127 13.45 19.99 2.82
C ASN A 127 12.75 19.92 1.46
N THR A 128 13.11 20.80 0.53
CA THR A 128 12.53 20.76 -0.82
C THR A 128 13.51 21.14 -1.92
N ALA A 129 13.35 20.49 -3.07
CA ALA A 129 14.01 20.89 -4.31
C ALA A 129 13.32 22.08 -5.02
N GLY A 130 12.14 22.49 -4.56
CA GLY A 130 11.44 23.70 -4.98
C GLY A 130 11.52 24.82 -3.94
N ASP A 131 10.41 25.56 -3.81
CA ASP A 131 10.25 26.70 -2.90
C ASP A 131 9.56 26.29 -1.59
N VAL A 132 9.71 27.10 -0.55
CA VAL A 132 8.91 27.01 0.68
C VAL A 132 8.15 28.32 0.91
N VAL A 133 6.83 28.24 1.03
CA VAL A 133 5.97 29.41 1.21
C VAL A 133 5.18 29.29 2.51
N PHE A 134 5.36 30.26 3.41
CA PHE A 134 4.58 30.41 4.64
C PHE A 134 3.47 31.45 4.43
N GLU A 135 2.30 31.00 3.97
CA GLU A 135 1.15 31.90 3.71
C GLU A 135 0.37 32.29 4.99
N SER A 136 0.59 31.57 6.09
CA SER A 136 -0.07 31.80 7.38
C SER A 136 0.89 31.64 8.56
N SER A 137 0.38 31.48 9.77
CA SER A 137 1.16 31.38 11.02
C SER A 137 1.77 30.00 11.29
N ALA A 138 2.13 29.25 10.23
CA ALA A 138 2.73 27.93 10.40
C ALA A 138 4.09 28.00 11.10
N GLU A 139 4.40 26.96 11.89
CA GLU A 139 5.63 26.84 12.67
C GLU A 139 6.43 25.60 12.24
N VAL A 140 7.72 25.77 11.96
CA VAL A 140 8.67 24.67 11.75
C VAL A 140 9.63 24.63 12.92
N HIS A 141 9.57 23.54 13.70
CA HIS A 141 10.43 23.28 14.85
C HIS A 141 11.72 22.54 14.45
N GLY A 142 12.36 23.04 13.40
CA GLY A 142 13.57 22.48 12.79
C GLY A 142 14.13 23.46 11.77
N ASN A 143 14.89 22.93 10.81
CA ASN A 143 15.45 23.71 9.71
C ASN A 143 14.51 23.74 8.51
N VAL A 144 14.58 24.80 7.71
CA VAL A 144 13.95 24.90 6.40
C VAL A 144 15.04 25.02 5.35
N SER A 145 15.09 24.07 4.42
CA SER A 145 16.06 24.04 3.32
C SER A 145 15.31 23.97 2.00
N ALA A 146 15.46 24.98 1.14
CA ALA A 146 14.83 25.07 -0.18
C ALA A 146 15.90 25.28 -1.25
N ASN A 147 15.89 24.51 -2.34
CA ASN A 147 16.77 24.83 -3.48
C ASN A 147 16.31 26.10 -4.21
N GLY A 148 15.02 26.43 -4.13
CA GLY A 148 14.45 27.69 -4.61
C GLY A 148 14.39 28.76 -3.52
N ASP A 149 13.28 29.49 -3.46
CA ASP A 149 13.02 30.59 -2.54
C ASP A 149 12.39 30.11 -1.21
N ILE A 150 12.57 30.90 -0.15
CA ILE A 150 11.77 30.83 1.08
C ILE A 150 11.00 32.14 1.25
N ALA A 151 9.68 32.09 1.28
CA ALA A 151 8.82 33.26 1.38
C ALA A 151 7.98 33.26 2.66
N PHE A 152 8.17 34.26 3.52
CA PHE A 152 7.35 34.52 4.70
C PHE A 152 6.25 35.55 4.36
N GLU A 153 5.06 35.06 4.01
CA GLU A 153 3.93 35.90 3.59
C GLU A 153 3.03 36.33 4.76
N ASN A 154 3.26 35.80 5.96
CA ASN A 154 2.49 36.09 7.16
C ASN A 154 3.39 36.42 8.36
N TRP A 155 3.00 37.42 9.16
CA TRP A 155 3.73 37.83 10.35
C TRP A 155 3.95 36.69 11.37
N GLY A 156 2.97 35.79 11.51
CA GLY A 156 3.01 34.71 12.50
C GLY A 156 3.92 33.55 12.14
N ALA A 157 4.41 33.45 10.90
CA ALA A 157 5.25 32.35 10.46
C ALA A 157 6.57 32.29 11.27
N ARG A 158 7.02 31.08 11.62
CA ARG A 158 8.22 30.89 12.43
C ARG A 158 8.99 29.63 12.07
N VAL A 159 10.32 29.74 12.06
CA VAL A 159 11.27 28.63 11.96
C VAL A 159 12.15 28.70 13.21
N THR A 160 12.25 27.61 13.98
CA THR A 160 13.08 27.63 15.19
C THR A 160 14.56 27.36 14.92
N GLY A 161 14.87 26.62 13.85
CA GLY A 161 16.22 26.36 13.37
C GLY A 161 16.69 27.35 12.31
N ASP A 162 17.48 26.85 11.36
CA ASP A 162 18.05 27.61 10.25
C ASP A 162 17.09 27.67 9.04
N ALA A 163 17.24 28.72 8.23
CA ALA A 163 16.58 28.85 6.92
C ALA A 163 17.64 29.03 5.82
N ASN A 164 17.73 28.04 4.92
CA ASN A 164 18.68 28.00 3.82
C ASN A 164 17.95 27.94 2.48
N ALA A 165 18.17 28.93 1.62
CA ALA A 165 17.57 29.01 0.29
C ALA A 165 18.66 29.09 -0.78
N GLY A 166 18.50 28.32 -1.85
CA GLY A 166 19.31 28.47 -3.06
C GLY A 166 18.97 29.76 -3.82
N GLY A 167 17.73 30.23 -3.70
CA GLY A 167 17.26 31.53 -4.15
C GLY A 167 17.32 32.59 -3.05
N THR A 168 16.21 33.28 -2.86
CA THR A 168 16.02 34.38 -1.91
C THR A 168 15.26 33.93 -0.67
N ILE A 169 15.46 34.66 0.43
CA ILE A 169 14.61 34.56 1.61
C ILE A 169 13.92 35.90 1.79
N THR A 170 12.59 35.91 1.72
CA THR A 170 11.80 37.14 1.69
C THR A 170 10.75 37.17 2.80
N SER A 171 10.38 38.38 3.22
CA SER A 171 9.25 38.62 4.11
C SER A 171 8.36 39.69 3.51
N LYS A 172 7.05 39.41 3.44
CA LYS A 172 6.05 40.36 2.96
C LYS A 172 5.92 41.57 3.89
N ASN A 173 6.10 41.36 5.19
CA ASN A 173 5.97 42.44 6.16
C ASN A 173 7.29 43.19 6.30
N LYS A 174 7.32 44.42 5.80
CA LYS A 174 8.50 45.30 5.85
C LYS A 174 9.02 45.59 7.26
N ASN A 175 8.19 45.39 8.30
CA ASN A 175 8.56 45.61 9.70
C ASN A 175 9.06 44.34 10.41
N LYS A 176 9.08 43.19 9.73
CA LYS A 176 9.62 41.92 10.24
C LYS A 176 10.43 41.27 9.13
N PRO A 177 11.73 41.58 9.04
CA PRO A 177 12.59 40.98 8.03
C PRO A 177 12.75 39.46 8.28
N PRO A 178 13.26 38.69 7.31
CA PRO A 178 13.38 37.23 7.43
C PRO A 178 14.04 36.72 8.71
N GLU A 179 15.04 37.44 9.22
CA GLU A 179 15.80 37.08 10.42
C GLU A 179 14.93 37.08 11.68
N ASP A 180 13.82 37.82 11.69
CA ASP A 180 12.87 37.83 12.81
C ASP A 180 11.87 36.65 12.74
N HIS A 181 11.77 35.97 11.59
CA HIS A 181 11.00 34.73 11.46
C HIS A 181 11.80 33.50 11.90
N VAL A 182 13.13 33.58 11.85
CA VAL A 182 14.04 32.44 11.96
C VAL A 182 14.83 32.53 13.27
N GLY A 183 14.85 31.44 14.05
CA GLY A 183 15.55 31.38 15.33
C GLY A 183 17.07 31.17 15.18
N GLY A 184 17.50 30.53 14.09
CA GLY A 184 18.88 30.29 13.72
C GLY A 184 19.39 31.26 12.66
N SER A 185 20.20 30.73 11.74
CA SER A 185 20.80 31.48 10.65
C SER A 185 19.88 31.58 9.43
N VAL A 186 20.02 32.67 8.69
CA VAL A 186 19.33 32.93 7.41
C VAL A 186 20.40 32.98 6.32
N GLN A 187 20.38 32.02 5.40
CA GLN A 187 21.32 31.94 4.29
C GLN A 187 20.56 31.88 2.95
N ALA A 188 20.71 32.93 2.14
CA ALA A 188 20.16 33.00 0.79
C ALA A 188 21.29 32.85 -0.24
N GLY A 189 20.98 32.35 -1.44
CA GLY A 189 21.95 32.11 -2.50
C GLY A 189 22.89 30.92 -2.26
N SER A 190 22.62 30.12 -1.23
CA SER A 190 23.39 28.91 -0.89
C SER A 190 22.54 27.70 -1.26
N ASN A 191 22.85 27.02 -2.37
CA ASN A 191 22.11 25.84 -2.80
C ASN A 191 22.21 24.73 -1.73
N PRO A 192 21.11 24.37 -1.03
CA PRO A 192 21.14 23.35 0.01
C PRO A 192 21.35 21.92 -0.54
N GLY A 193 21.16 21.72 -1.85
CA GLY A 193 21.43 20.43 -2.50
C GLY A 193 20.36 19.36 -2.22
N ASN A 194 19.12 19.77 -1.96
CA ASN A 194 18.02 18.83 -1.74
C ASN A 194 17.75 18.04 -3.03
N SER A 195 17.83 16.71 -2.96
CA SER A 195 17.63 15.83 -4.13
C SER A 195 16.16 15.56 -4.46
N GLY A 196 15.23 16.08 -3.64
CA GLY A 196 13.82 15.74 -3.71
C GLY A 196 13.53 14.33 -3.18
N VAL A 197 12.30 13.87 -3.41
CA VAL A 197 11.86 12.51 -3.05
C VAL A 197 11.96 11.63 -4.30
N PRO A 198 12.59 10.44 -4.22
CA PRO A 198 12.74 9.55 -5.36
C PRO A 198 11.40 9.00 -5.81
N GLU A 199 11.22 8.89 -7.12
CA GLU A 199 10.07 8.22 -7.73
C GLU A 199 10.24 6.71 -7.66
N THR A 200 9.14 5.99 -7.46
CA THR A 200 9.11 4.52 -7.43
C THR A 200 7.89 4.00 -8.20
N PRO A 201 7.94 2.77 -8.75
CA PRO A 201 6.77 2.16 -9.35
C PRO A 201 5.59 2.14 -8.37
N CYS A 202 4.41 2.51 -8.85
CA CYS A 202 3.18 2.44 -8.07
C CYS A 202 2.74 0.99 -7.79
N ASP A 203 2.94 0.11 -8.78
CA ASP A 203 2.59 -1.30 -8.73
C ASP A 203 3.84 -2.19 -8.88
N PRO A 204 4.72 -2.24 -7.87
CA PRO A 204 5.89 -3.11 -7.88
C PRO A 204 5.53 -4.60 -7.75
N LEU A 205 4.28 -4.94 -7.43
CA LEU A 205 3.81 -6.33 -7.41
C LEU A 205 3.35 -6.82 -8.79
N GLY A 206 3.09 -5.91 -9.73
CA GLY A 206 2.50 -6.27 -11.02
C GLY A 206 1.15 -6.96 -10.85
N ILE A 207 0.24 -6.36 -10.08
CA ILE A 207 -0.97 -7.05 -9.61
C ILE A 207 -1.90 -7.48 -10.75
N ASP A 208 -1.85 -6.81 -11.91
CA ASP A 208 -2.57 -7.27 -13.11
C ASP A 208 -2.11 -8.65 -13.57
N GLU A 209 -0.79 -8.87 -13.62
CA GLU A 209 -0.21 -10.11 -14.10
C GLU A 209 -0.65 -11.24 -13.18
N ILE A 210 -0.51 -11.04 -11.87
CA ILE A 210 -0.95 -11.96 -10.83
C ILE A 210 -2.43 -12.31 -10.98
N VAL A 211 -3.31 -11.31 -11.11
CA VAL A 211 -4.75 -11.57 -11.20
C VAL A 211 -5.12 -12.25 -12.52
N SER A 212 -4.44 -11.91 -13.62
CA SER A 212 -4.71 -12.47 -14.95
C SER A 212 -4.42 -13.96 -15.05
N GLU A 213 -3.50 -14.49 -14.22
CA GLU A 213 -3.26 -15.94 -14.10
C GLU A 213 -4.52 -16.71 -13.65
N PHE A 214 -5.45 -16.03 -12.98
CA PHE A 214 -6.69 -16.61 -12.46
C PHE A 214 -7.92 -16.36 -13.37
N ASP A 215 -7.76 -15.67 -14.50
CA ASP A 215 -8.89 -15.35 -15.39
C ASP A 215 -9.55 -16.61 -15.96
N GLY A 216 -8.75 -17.63 -16.31
CA GLY A 216 -9.21 -18.90 -16.83
C GLY A 216 -9.89 -19.83 -15.80
N GLN A 217 -9.85 -19.48 -14.52
CA GLN A 217 -10.39 -20.32 -13.45
C GLN A 217 -11.93 -20.30 -13.41
N PHE A 218 -12.52 -21.42 -12.98
CA PHE A 218 -13.98 -21.55 -12.93
C PHE A 218 -14.59 -20.65 -11.86
N SER A 219 -15.49 -19.75 -12.27
CA SER A 219 -16.30 -18.92 -11.37
C SER A 219 -17.54 -19.69 -10.90
N THR A 220 -17.80 -19.62 -9.60
CA THR A 220 -18.99 -20.23 -8.97
C THR A 220 -20.21 -19.29 -8.98
N GLY A 221 -20.16 -18.21 -9.76
CA GLY A 221 -21.20 -17.19 -9.84
C GLY A 221 -21.21 -16.24 -8.63
N GLU A 222 -22.27 -15.45 -8.49
CA GLU A 222 -22.41 -14.46 -7.41
C GLU A 222 -22.42 -15.13 -6.02
N MET A 223 -21.76 -14.51 -5.04
CA MET A 223 -21.84 -14.89 -3.62
C MET A 223 -22.61 -13.83 -2.84
N ASN A 224 -23.87 -14.14 -2.53
CA ASN A 224 -24.78 -13.24 -1.83
C ASN A 224 -25.12 -13.76 -0.43
N ILE A 225 -24.46 -13.20 0.59
CA ILE A 225 -24.58 -13.59 2.00
C ILE A 225 -25.54 -12.64 2.71
N GLY A 226 -26.46 -13.21 3.49
CA GLY A 226 -27.49 -12.46 4.22
C GLY A 226 -28.91 -13.03 4.07
N PRO A 227 -29.35 -13.36 2.85
CA PRO A 227 -30.65 -13.98 2.64
C PRO A 227 -30.79 -15.31 3.37
N TRP A 228 -32.03 -15.70 3.70
CA TRP A 228 -32.32 -17.05 4.17
C TRP A 228 -32.16 -18.04 3.01
N THR A 229 -31.47 -19.19 3.11
CA THR A 229 -30.69 -19.83 4.20
C THR A 229 -29.19 -19.47 4.19
N TYR A 230 -28.75 -18.62 3.29
CA TYR A 230 -27.34 -18.25 3.07
C TYR A 230 -26.93 -17.04 3.93
N ARG A 231 -27.36 -17.00 5.19
CA ARG A 231 -27.16 -15.85 6.07
C ARG A 231 -25.82 -15.89 6.79
N ASP A 232 -25.45 -17.06 7.29
CA ASP A 232 -24.28 -17.27 8.14
C ASP A 232 -23.39 -18.30 7.44
N LEU A 233 -22.19 -17.87 7.05
CA LEU A 233 -21.25 -18.65 6.23
C LEU A 233 -19.93 -18.89 6.93
N LYS A 234 -19.33 -20.04 6.62
CA LYS A 234 -17.92 -20.36 6.88
C LYS A 234 -17.20 -20.56 5.56
N LEU A 235 -16.05 -19.92 5.42
CA LEU A 235 -15.13 -20.09 4.30
C LEU A 235 -13.83 -20.68 4.85
N SER A 236 -13.41 -21.80 4.26
CA SER A 236 -12.17 -22.48 4.62
C SER A 236 -11.45 -23.00 3.37
N PRO A 237 -10.21 -23.49 3.51
CA PRO A 237 -9.50 -24.15 2.40
C PRO A 237 -10.25 -25.35 1.80
N ASP A 238 -11.13 -25.97 2.60
CA ASP A 238 -11.91 -27.16 2.23
C ASP A 238 -13.21 -26.82 1.49
N GLY A 239 -13.71 -25.58 1.60
CA GLY A 239 -14.96 -25.19 0.95
C GLY A 239 -15.74 -24.08 1.66
N VAL A 240 -17.02 -24.03 1.31
CA VAL A 240 -17.99 -23.10 1.89
C VAL A 240 -19.07 -23.89 2.61
N ASP A 241 -19.31 -23.55 3.87
CA ASP A 241 -20.45 -24.07 4.63
C ASP A 241 -21.43 -22.93 4.94
N TYR A 242 -22.73 -23.22 4.91
CA TYR A 242 -23.78 -22.32 5.38
C TYR A 242 -24.55 -22.95 6.55
N TYR A 243 -25.02 -22.12 7.47
CA TYR A 243 -25.86 -22.59 8.57
C TYR A 243 -27.32 -22.70 8.13
N ASP A 244 -27.91 -23.89 8.19
CA ASP A 244 -29.34 -24.10 7.97
C ASP A 244 -30.12 -23.90 9.29
N PRO A 245 -30.85 -22.78 9.46
CA PRO A 245 -31.56 -22.48 10.70
C PRO A 245 -32.93 -23.17 10.80
N THR A 246 -33.31 -24.00 9.82
CA THR A 246 -34.59 -24.73 9.84
C THR A 246 -34.70 -25.49 11.15
N TRP A 247 -35.83 -25.36 11.83
CA TRP A 247 -35.99 -25.74 13.24
C TRP A 247 -35.60 -27.18 13.57
N ASN A 248 -35.72 -28.09 12.61
CA ASN A 248 -35.38 -29.52 12.70
C ASN A 248 -34.01 -29.88 12.11
N VAL A 249 -33.28 -28.92 11.52
CA VAL A 249 -31.94 -29.11 10.94
C VAL A 249 -30.87 -28.48 11.81
N LYS A 250 -30.95 -27.16 12.05
CA LYS A 250 -30.07 -26.35 12.92
C LYS A 250 -28.59 -26.75 12.84
N SER A 251 -28.04 -26.92 11.65
CA SER A 251 -26.68 -27.42 11.44
C SER A 251 -25.99 -26.76 10.25
N TRP A 252 -24.67 -26.76 10.29
CA TRP A 252 -23.82 -26.40 9.16
C TRP A 252 -23.98 -27.43 8.03
N LYS A 253 -24.08 -26.92 6.80
CA LYS A 253 -24.21 -27.68 5.57
C LYS A 253 -23.17 -27.19 4.58
N THR A 254 -22.54 -28.12 3.89
CA THR A 254 -21.58 -27.80 2.83
C THR A 254 -22.29 -27.38 1.56
N ASP A 255 -21.88 -26.24 1.03
CA ASP A 255 -22.30 -25.74 -0.27
C ASP A 255 -21.46 -26.41 -1.37
N ASN A 256 -21.94 -27.55 -1.86
CA ASN A 256 -21.27 -28.30 -2.92
C ASN A 256 -21.25 -27.57 -4.28
N THR A 257 -21.89 -26.40 -4.40
CA THR A 257 -21.81 -25.57 -5.62
C THR A 257 -20.56 -24.68 -5.63
N ARG A 258 -19.89 -24.53 -4.48
CA ARG A 258 -18.64 -23.77 -4.35
C ARG A 258 -17.47 -24.73 -4.37
N THR A 259 -16.64 -24.63 -5.41
CA THR A 259 -15.46 -25.50 -5.57
C THR A 259 -14.20 -24.70 -5.36
N MET A 260 -13.41 -25.11 -4.36
CA MET A 260 -12.08 -24.58 -4.09
C MET A 260 -11.07 -25.18 -5.07
N GLN A 261 -10.16 -24.34 -5.59
CA GLN A 261 -9.12 -24.72 -6.53
C GLN A 261 -7.75 -24.46 -5.91
N ASP A 262 -6.76 -25.29 -6.25
CA ASP A 262 -5.37 -25.04 -5.89
C ASP A 262 -4.77 -24.00 -6.84
N VAL A 263 -4.16 -22.97 -6.27
CA VAL A 263 -3.43 -21.94 -7.02
C VAL A 263 -2.11 -21.64 -6.32
N ASP A 264 -1.16 -21.10 -7.07
CA ASP A 264 0.00 -20.44 -6.48
C ASP A 264 -0.28 -18.94 -6.37
N LEU A 265 -0.07 -18.36 -5.20
CA LEU A 265 -0.11 -16.92 -5.00
C LEU A 265 1.14 -16.47 -4.24
N PHE A 266 1.95 -15.63 -4.88
CA PHE A 266 3.25 -15.19 -4.37
C PHE A 266 4.21 -16.34 -4.03
N GLY A 267 4.21 -17.43 -4.83
CA GLY A 267 5.06 -18.59 -4.61
C GLY A 267 4.58 -19.53 -3.51
N ASN A 268 3.32 -19.40 -3.05
CA ASN A 268 2.72 -20.27 -2.06
C ASN A 268 1.47 -20.93 -2.63
N GLU A 269 1.43 -22.26 -2.58
CA GLU A 269 0.21 -23.03 -2.85
C GLU A 269 -0.88 -22.67 -1.83
N THR A 270 -2.05 -22.31 -2.32
CA THR A 270 -3.19 -21.88 -1.52
C THR A 270 -4.52 -22.31 -2.14
N ARG A 271 -5.60 -22.18 -1.37
CA ARG A 271 -6.96 -22.56 -1.77
C ARG A 271 -7.76 -21.34 -2.16
N PHE A 272 -8.27 -21.39 -3.38
CA PHE A 272 -8.85 -20.25 -4.08
C PHE A 272 -10.31 -20.51 -4.44
N LEU A 273 -11.15 -19.48 -4.28
CA LEU A 273 -12.54 -19.45 -4.72
C LEU A 273 -12.77 -18.24 -5.64
N LYS A 274 -13.26 -18.47 -6.85
CA LYS A 274 -13.69 -17.41 -7.77
C LYS A 274 -15.21 -17.23 -7.75
N VAL A 275 -15.62 -15.97 -7.64
CA VAL A 275 -17.02 -15.52 -7.71
C VAL A 275 -17.12 -14.34 -8.68
N SER A 276 -18.30 -14.11 -9.28
CA SER A 276 -18.48 -12.93 -10.15
C SER A 276 -18.68 -11.66 -9.34
N ASP A 277 -19.46 -11.72 -8.27
CA ASP A 277 -19.66 -10.60 -7.36
C ASP A 277 -19.78 -11.14 -5.94
N PHE A 278 -19.47 -10.29 -4.96
CA PHE A 278 -19.59 -10.61 -3.55
C PHE A 278 -20.43 -9.55 -2.84
N SER A 279 -21.50 -9.97 -2.18
CA SER A 279 -22.28 -9.08 -1.32
C SER A 279 -22.54 -9.72 0.03
N LEU A 280 -22.20 -9.01 1.09
CA LEU A 280 -22.55 -9.36 2.46
C LEU A 280 -23.53 -8.31 2.99
N GLY A 281 -24.78 -8.71 3.22
CA GLY A 281 -25.88 -7.82 3.61
C GLY A 281 -26.84 -8.47 4.61
N GLN A 282 -27.96 -7.79 4.90
CA GLN A 282 -29.09 -8.35 5.67
C GLN A 282 -28.73 -8.97 7.05
N ASN A 283 -27.76 -8.37 7.75
CA ASN A 283 -27.21 -8.89 9.02
C ASN A 283 -26.55 -10.28 8.89
N GLY A 284 -26.09 -10.64 7.70
CA GLY A 284 -25.32 -11.85 7.46
C GLY A 284 -23.93 -11.78 8.08
N SER A 285 -23.31 -12.95 8.19
CA SER A 285 -21.96 -13.12 8.73
C SER A 285 -21.14 -14.07 7.86
N LEU A 286 -19.84 -13.76 7.74
CA LEU A 286 -18.85 -14.65 7.14
C LEU A 286 -17.73 -14.90 8.16
N GLU A 287 -17.46 -16.17 8.47
CA GLU A 287 -16.32 -16.59 9.27
C GLU A 287 -15.28 -17.25 8.35
N VAL A 288 -14.05 -16.74 8.34
CA VAL A 288 -12.92 -17.36 7.64
C VAL A 288 -12.14 -18.19 8.65
N THR A 289 -11.99 -19.48 8.40
CA THR A 289 -11.47 -20.44 9.38
C THR A 289 -10.73 -21.61 8.73
N GLY A 290 -9.92 -22.32 9.51
CA GLY A 290 -9.28 -23.57 9.10
C GLY A 290 -8.05 -23.41 8.19
N GLY A 291 -7.60 -22.19 7.89
CA GLY A 291 -6.39 -21.93 7.12
C GLY A 291 -6.51 -20.71 6.20
N ASP A 292 -5.66 -20.68 5.18
CA ASP A 292 -5.55 -19.56 4.24
C ASP A 292 -6.52 -19.71 3.08
N VAL A 293 -7.23 -18.63 2.73
CA VAL A 293 -8.15 -18.61 1.60
C VAL A 293 -7.88 -17.40 0.72
N VAL A 294 -7.85 -17.63 -0.59
CA VAL A 294 -7.90 -16.58 -1.60
C VAL A 294 -9.32 -16.50 -2.17
N LEU A 295 -9.94 -15.33 -2.07
CA LEU A 295 -11.22 -15.03 -2.70
C LEU A 295 -10.98 -14.10 -3.89
N MET A 296 -11.17 -14.61 -5.11
CA MET A 296 -11.20 -13.77 -6.30
C MET A 296 -12.63 -13.34 -6.58
N VAL A 297 -12.84 -12.03 -6.63
CA VAL A 297 -14.10 -11.41 -7.01
C VAL A 297 -13.88 -10.74 -8.36
N ASP A 298 -14.43 -11.36 -9.41
CA ASP A 298 -14.35 -10.88 -10.79
C ASP A 298 -15.51 -9.91 -11.11
N GLY A 299 -15.63 -8.89 -10.27
CA GLY A 299 -16.72 -7.92 -10.22
C GLY A 299 -16.68 -7.14 -8.92
N ASP A 300 -17.83 -6.70 -8.42
CA ASP A 300 -17.89 -5.81 -7.25
C ASP A 300 -17.97 -6.60 -5.93
N MET A 301 -17.34 -6.07 -4.88
CA MET A 301 -17.40 -6.57 -3.51
C MET A 301 -17.99 -5.53 -2.57
N SER A 302 -19.13 -5.85 -1.94
CA SER A 302 -19.83 -4.96 -1.00
C SER A 302 -20.08 -5.64 0.35
N ILE A 303 -19.73 -4.96 1.44
CA ILE A 303 -19.96 -5.40 2.83
C ILE A 303 -20.81 -4.34 3.54
N GLY A 304 -22.09 -4.63 3.78
CA GLY A 304 -23.08 -3.69 4.32
C GLY A 304 -22.95 -3.40 5.83
N GLY A 305 -23.47 -2.26 6.28
CA GLY A 305 -23.20 -1.66 7.60
C GLY A 305 -23.46 -2.49 8.87
N ASN A 306 -24.31 -3.51 8.81
CA ASN A 306 -24.64 -4.39 9.94
C ASN A 306 -24.14 -5.82 9.75
N THR A 307 -23.07 -6.00 8.98
CA THR A 307 -22.51 -7.31 8.67
C THR A 307 -21.08 -7.42 9.11
N ALA A 308 -20.61 -8.64 9.32
CA ALA A 308 -19.26 -8.90 9.79
C ALA A 308 -18.58 -10.02 9.00
N ILE A 309 -17.34 -9.76 8.59
CA ILE A 309 -16.36 -10.79 8.26
C ILE A 309 -15.50 -11.00 9.51
N THR A 310 -15.40 -12.22 10.01
CA THR A 310 -14.54 -12.58 11.15
C THR A 310 -13.45 -13.53 10.67
N ILE A 311 -12.19 -13.21 10.95
CA ILE A 311 -11.06 -14.07 10.59
C ILE A 311 -10.56 -14.77 11.86
N ALA A 312 -10.68 -16.10 11.90
CA ALA A 312 -10.28 -16.93 13.02
C ALA A 312 -8.74 -16.94 13.19
N PRO A 313 -8.22 -17.21 14.40
CA PRO A 313 -6.77 -17.27 14.62
C PRO A 313 -6.11 -18.33 13.71
N GLY A 314 -4.99 -17.96 13.10
CA GLY A 314 -4.25 -18.83 12.17
C GLY A 314 -4.91 -19.01 10.80
N SER A 315 -5.97 -18.26 10.50
CA SER A 315 -6.60 -18.20 9.17
C SER A 315 -6.31 -16.85 8.51
N SER A 316 -6.38 -16.81 7.18
CA SER A 316 -6.23 -15.57 6.43
C SER A 316 -7.22 -15.51 5.26
N LEU A 317 -7.60 -14.29 4.90
CA LEU A 317 -8.38 -13.99 3.71
C LEU A 317 -7.62 -12.98 2.85
N THR A 318 -7.21 -13.45 1.68
CA THR A 318 -6.68 -12.59 0.62
C THR A 318 -7.75 -12.38 -0.43
N VAL A 319 -8.13 -11.14 -0.69
CA VAL A 319 -9.10 -10.78 -1.73
C VAL A 319 -8.37 -10.27 -2.95
N LEU A 320 -8.62 -10.90 -4.10
CA LEU A 320 -8.22 -10.39 -5.42
C LEU A 320 -9.47 -9.82 -6.11
N LEU A 321 -9.45 -8.54 -6.48
CA LEU A 321 -10.65 -7.83 -6.89
C LEU A 321 -10.46 -7.09 -8.21
N THR A 322 -11.29 -7.41 -9.21
CA THR A 322 -11.28 -6.73 -10.52
C THR A 322 -12.26 -5.55 -10.60
N GLY A 323 -13.30 -5.52 -9.75
CA GLY A 323 -14.26 -4.42 -9.64
C GLY A 323 -14.07 -3.56 -8.39
N LYS A 324 -15.15 -2.95 -7.91
CA LYS A 324 -15.13 -2.00 -6.80
C LYS A 324 -15.28 -2.67 -5.45
N PHE A 325 -14.65 -2.08 -4.44
CA PHE A 325 -14.79 -2.46 -3.04
C PHE A 325 -15.56 -1.40 -2.25
N ASP A 326 -16.65 -1.81 -1.60
CA ASP A 326 -17.40 -0.96 -0.66
C ASP A 326 -17.56 -1.64 0.70
N LEU A 327 -16.86 -1.11 1.70
CA LEU A 327 -16.94 -1.56 3.09
C LEU A 327 -17.70 -0.55 3.95
N GLN A 328 -18.91 -0.93 4.36
CA GLN A 328 -19.71 -0.24 5.37
C GLN A 328 -19.79 -1.02 6.68
N GLY A 329 -19.74 -2.36 6.61
CA GLY A 329 -19.75 -3.26 7.77
C GLY A 329 -18.37 -3.39 8.44
N SER A 330 -18.19 -4.48 9.18
CA SER A 330 -16.96 -4.74 9.93
C SER A 330 -16.15 -5.90 9.35
N VAL A 331 -14.83 -5.79 9.36
CA VAL A 331 -13.91 -6.92 9.21
C VAL A 331 -13.11 -7.02 10.49
N THR A 332 -13.31 -8.12 11.23
CA THR A 332 -12.71 -8.33 12.55
C THR A 332 -11.62 -9.39 12.47
N VAL A 333 -10.42 -8.98 12.87
CA VAL A 333 -9.26 -9.84 13.11
C VAL A 333 -9.01 -9.82 14.61
N ASN A 334 -8.93 -10.99 15.26
CA ASN A 334 -8.99 -11.11 16.72
C ASN A 334 -8.07 -10.14 17.48
N ASP A 335 -6.79 -10.06 17.11
CA ASP A 335 -5.80 -9.25 17.83
C ASP A 335 -5.60 -7.85 17.23
N LYS A 336 -6.39 -7.49 16.22
CA LYS A 336 -6.22 -6.28 15.38
C LYS A 336 -4.82 -6.11 14.77
N ASN A 337 -3.99 -7.14 14.82
CA ASN A 337 -2.67 -7.14 14.24
C ASN A 337 -2.77 -7.41 12.73
N PRO A 338 -2.32 -6.50 11.86
CA PRO A 338 -2.36 -6.69 10.41
C PRO A 338 -1.33 -7.72 9.93
N ILE A 339 -0.43 -8.17 10.80
CA ILE A 339 0.47 -9.29 10.56
C ILE A 339 0.61 -10.16 11.82
N ASP A 340 0.39 -11.46 11.67
CA ASP A 340 0.43 -12.40 12.79
C ASP A 340 1.86 -12.80 13.18
N ALA A 341 2.00 -13.63 14.22
CA ALA A 341 3.30 -14.09 14.69
C ALA A 341 4.06 -14.96 13.67
N SER A 342 3.36 -15.52 12.67
CA SER A 342 3.95 -16.32 11.59
C SER A 342 4.36 -15.48 10.38
N GLY A 343 4.10 -14.17 10.38
CA GLY A 343 4.39 -13.27 9.26
C GLY A 343 3.29 -13.23 8.21
N LYS A 344 2.11 -13.82 8.48
CA LYS A 344 0.96 -13.80 7.57
C LYS A 344 0.09 -12.57 7.81
N ILE A 345 -0.49 -12.06 6.74
CA ILE A 345 -1.46 -10.96 6.80
C ILE A 345 -2.86 -11.56 6.92
N PRO A 346 -3.59 -11.37 8.03
CA PRO A 346 -4.89 -12.02 8.22
C PRO A 346 -5.94 -11.55 7.21
N PHE A 347 -5.91 -10.26 6.83
CA PHE A 347 -6.79 -9.73 5.80
C PHE A 347 -6.03 -8.81 4.84
N SER A 348 -6.07 -9.14 3.55
CA SER A 348 -5.51 -8.30 2.51
C SER A 348 -6.48 -8.14 1.35
N LEU A 349 -6.52 -6.93 0.78
CA LEU A 349 -7.26 -6.60 -0.43
C LEU A 349 -6.27 -6.15 -1.50
N TYR A 350 -6.20 -6.89 -2.60
CA TYR A 350 -5.48 -6.52 -3.81
C TYR A 350 -6.49 -6.21 -4.91
N SER A 351 -6.45 -5.00 -5.45
CA SER A 351 -7.38 -4.55 -6.49
C SER A 351 -6.67 -4.16 -7.77
N THR A 352 -7.12 -4.73 -8.89
CA THR A 352 -6.72 -4.37 -10.26
C THR A 352 -7.68 -3.37 -10.90
N TYR A 353 -8.73 -2.95 -10.20
CA TYR A 353 -9.73 -2.05 -10.76
C TYR A 353 -9.08 -0.74 -11.21
N GLU A 354 -9.15 -0.47 -12.51
CA GLU A 354 -8.65 0.75 -13.11
C GLU A 354 -9.68 1.86 -13.01
N GLN A 355 -9.39 2.82 -12.13
CA GLN A 355 -10.21 4.01 -12.05
C GLN A 355 -9.69 5.09 -13.00
N ALA A 356 -10.41 5.25 -14.11
CA ALA A 356 -10.09 6.26 -15.13
C ALA A 356 -10.21 7.70 -14.61
N SER A 357 -11.14 7.99 -13.71
CA SER A 357 -11.29 9.31 -13.10
C SER A 357 -12.03 9.27 -11.76
N LYS A 358 -11.67 10.17 -10.84
CA LYS A 358 -12.46 10.46 -9.65
C LYS A 358 -13.75 11.21 -10.03
N LYS A 359 -14.91 10.65 -9.70
CA LYS A 359 -16.22 11.29 -9.92
C LYS A 359 -17.13 11.09 -8.70
N GLY A 360 -17.27 12.13 -7.88
CA GLY A 360 -18.09 12.08 -6.67
C GLY A 360 -17.63 10.97 -5.70
N ASN A 361 -18.57 10.33 -5.01
CA ASN A 361 -18.31 9.25 -4.05
C ASN A 361 -18.32 7.89 -4.76
N ASN A 362 -17.44 7.72 -5.75
CA ASN A 362 -17.39 6.54 -6.60
C ASN A 362 -15.96 6.05 -6.76
N ASP A 363 -15.23 6.04 -5.65
CA ASP A 363 -13.87 5.54 -5.58
C ASP A 363 -13.87 4.01 -5.75
N GLY A 364 -12.81 3.49 -6.36
CA GLY A 364 -12.62 2.06 -6.61
C GLY A 364 -12.59 1.26 -5.31
N VAL A 365 -12.01 1.83 -4.26
CA VAL A 365 -12.01 1.25 -2.91
C VAL A 365 -12.55 2.28 -1.93
N GLN A 366 -13.67 1.95 -1.28
CA GLN A 366 -14.34 2.81 -0.30
C GLN A 366 -14.46 2.10 1.04
N MET A 367 -13.90 2.71 2.08
CA MET A 367 -13.97 2.25 3.47
C MET A 367 -14.75 3.28 4.29
N ARG A 368 -16.04 3.01 4.46
CA ARG A 368 -17.05 3.93 5.01
C ARG A 368 -17.62 3.47 6.36
N GLY A 369 -17.22 2.28 6.82
CA GLY A 369 -17.67 1.71 8.07
C GLY A 369 -17.23 2.49 9.30
N ASN A 370 -18.02 2.36 10.38
CA ASN A 370 -17.73 3.01 11.66
C ASN A 370 -16.94 2.12 12.63
N THR A 371 -16.66 0.88 12.23
CA THR A 371 -15.91 -0.10 13.00
C THR A 371 -14.47 -0.15 12.52
N ASP A 372 -13.57 -0.48 13.42
CA ASP A 372 -12.17 -0.67 13.09
C ASP A 372 -11.99 -1.75 12.00
N LEU A 373 -11.00 -1.53 11.14
CA LEU A 373 -10.57 -2.44 10.09
C LEU A 373 -9.12 -2.81 10.36
N THR A 374 -8.79 -4.09 10.34
CA THR A 374 -7.40 -4.55 10.29
C THR A 374 -7.15 -5.11 8.90
N ALA A 375 -6.35 -4.42 8.09
CA ALA A 375 -6.18 -4.75 6.68
C ALA A 375 -4.88 -4.21 6.10
N VAL A 376 -4.39 -4.91 5.08
CA VAL A 376 -3.55 -4.32 4.04
C VAL A 376 -4.41 -4.08 2.80
N VAL A 377 -4.41 -2.84 2.30
CA VAL A 377 -5.14 -2.44 1.09
C VAL A 377 -4.14 -2.05 0.01
N TYR A 378 -4.14 -2.77 -1.10
CA TYR A 378 -3.24 -2.57 -2.23
C TYR A 378 -4.06 -2.37 -3.51
N ALA A 379 -4.22 -1.11 -3.93
CA ALA A 379 -5.09 -0.74 -5.04
C ALA A 379 -4.41 0.31 -5.94
N PRO A 380 -3.25 -0.01 -6.55
CA PRO A 380 -2.38 0.95 -7.23
C PRO A 380 -3.05 1.68 -8.41
N LYS A 381 -4.17 1.17 -8.90
CA LYS A 381 -4.92 1.70 -10.04
C LYS A 381 -6.25 2.37 -9.67
N SER A 382 -6.60 2.34 -8.38
CA SER A 382 -7.87 2.86 -7.86
C SER A 382 -7.66 4.04 -6.91
N HIS A 383 -8.63 4.95 -6.89
CA HIS A 383 -8.73 5.88 -5.78
C HIS A 383 -9.24 5.11 -4.55
N VAL A 384 -8.57 5.30 -3.42
CA VAL A 384 -8.92 4.70 -2.14
C VAL A 384 -9.40 5.82 -1.21
N SER A 385 -10.61 5.67 -0.67
CA SER A 385 -11.12 6.61 0.34
C SER A 385 -11.46 5.92 1.66
N ALA A 386 -10.97 6.51 2.75
CA ALA A 386 -11.31 6.15 4.12
C ALA A 386 -12.15 7.28 4.71
N THR A 387 -13.48 7.14 4.65
CA THR A 387 -14.44 8.17 5.08
C THR A 387 -15.16 7.82 6.38
N GLY A 388 -15.04 6.57 6.82
CA GLY A 388 -15.66 6.08 8.05
C GLY A 388 -15.04 6.66 9.32
N SER A 389 -15.70 6.45 10.46
CA SER A 389 -15.10 6.76 11.77
C SER A 389 -14.27 5.61 12.35
N GLY A 390 -14.29 4.44 11.72
CA GLY A 390 -13.52 3.28 12.12
C GLY A 390 -12.03 3.48 11.86
N THR A 391 -11.19 3.00 12.77
CA THR A 391 -9.74 3.10 12.65
C THR A 391 -9.18 1.97 11.79
N LEU A 392 -8.24 2.27 10.91
CA LEU A 392 -7.49 1.26 10.15
C LEU A 392 -6.22 0.87 10.90
N PHE A 393 -6.02 -0.42 11.13
CA PHE A 393 -4.76 -1.01 11.56
C PHE A 393 -4.13 -1.73 10.37
N GLY A 394 -3.01 -1.23 9.86
CA GLY A 394 -2.31 -1.77 8.70
C GLY A 394 -1.86 -0.70 7.72
N GLN A 395 -1.95 -0.97 6.42
CA GLN A 395 -1.37 -0.12 5.38
C GLN A 395 -2.37 0.13 4.24
N VAL A 396 -2.28 1.30 3.62
CA VAL A 396 -3.00 1.63 2.39
C VAL A 396 -2.03 2.06 1.30
N ARG A 397 -2.09 1.39 0.16
CA ARG A 397 -1.55 1.84 -1.12
C ARG A 397 -2.67 2.02 -2.13
N GLY A 398 -2.74 3.19 -2.76
CA GLY A 398 -3.72 3.50 -3.80
C GLY A 398 -3.12 4.33 -4.93
N LYS A 399 -3.81 4.39 -6.08
CA LYS A 399 -3.49 5.39 -7.13
C LYS A 399 -3.54 6.79 -6.55
N SER A 400 -4.57 7.06 -5.75
CA SER A 400 -4.55 8.14 -4.76
C SER A 400 -5.20 7.65 -3.48
N VAL A 401 -4.82 8.23 -2.35
CA VAL A 401 -5.44 7.93 -1.05
C VAL A 401 -6.08 9.19 -0.47
N GLU A 402 -7.33 9.09 -0.03
CA GLU A 402 -8.02 10.17 0.67
C GLU A 402 -8.52 9.69 2.05
N ALA A 403 -7.94 10.25 3.11
CA ALA A 403 -8.39 10.03 4.49
C ALA A 403 -9.27 11.21 4.93
N THR A 404 -10.59 11.05 4.85
CA THR A 404 -11.57 12.10 5.22
C THR A 404 -12.27 11.82 6.55
N GLY A 405 -12.22 10.58 7.02
CA GLY A 405 -12.86 10.12 8.24
C GLY A 405 -12.23 10.66 9.53
N ALA A 406 -12.91 10.39 10.64
CA ALA A 406 -12.38 10.64 11.99
C ALA A 406 -11.48 9.49 12.49
N GLY A 407 -11.56 8.31 11.85
CA GLY A 407 -10.75 7.14 12.20
C GLY A 407 -9.28 7.33 11.81
N GLY A 408 -8.37 6.88 12.68
CA GLY A 408 -6.93 6.93 12.43
C GLY A 408 -6.45 5.84 11.47
N ILE A 409 -5.18 5.93 11.07
CA ILE A 409 -4.44 4.87 10.39
C ILE A 409 -3.23 4.54 11.26
N HIS A 410 -3.19 3.33 11.79
CA HIS A 410 -2.12 2.80 12.63
C HIS A 410 -1.33 1.78 11.83
N TYR A 411 -0.18 2.18 11.31
CA TYR A 411 0.72 1.33 10.55
C TYR A 411 1.50 0.39 11.45
N ASP A 412 1.47 -0.91 11.17
CA ASP A 412 2.32 -1.87 11.88
C ASP A 412 3.65 -2.01 11.16
N VAL A 413 4.75 -1.61 11.80
CA VAL A 413 6.09 -1.66 11.22
C VAL A 413 6.53 -3.07 10.83
N ARG A 414 5.91 -4.11 11.44
CA ARG A 414 6.17 -5.50 11.06
C ARG A 414 5.67 -5.86 9.67
N LEU A 415 4.78 -5.07 9.06
CA LEU A 415 4.41 -5.26 7.66
C LEU A 415 5.61 -5.17 6.72
N GLY A 416 6.66 -4.43 7.09
CA GLY A 416 7.93 -4.44 6.37
C GLY A 416 8.67 -5.78 6.39
N THR A 417 8.27 -6.75 7.20
CA THR A 417 8.82 -8.12 7.18
C THR A 417 8.08 -9.04 6.19
N PHE A 418 6.88 -8.65 5.75
CA PHE A 418 6.18 -9.36 4.69
C PHE A 418 6.96 -9.17 3.39
N SER A 419 7.24 -10.27 2.71
CA SER A 419 7.99 -10.24 1.48
C SER A 419 7.45 -11.24 0.48
N VAL A 420 7.48 -10.84 -0.78
CA VAL A 420 7.07 -11.68 -1.91
C VAL A 420 8.30 -11.98 -2.78
N PRO A 421 8.36 -13.16 -3.42
CA PRO A 421 9.36 -13.40 -4.45
C PRO A 421 9.14 -12.41 -5.60
N THR A 422 10.19 -11.74 -6.08
CA THR A 422 10.11 -11.01 -7.35
C THR A 422 10.48 -11.94 -8.49
N SER A 423 9.59 -12.06 -9.47
CA SER A 423 10.00 -12.40 -10.83
C SER A 423 10.61 -11.15 -11.45
N GLU A 424 11.94 -11.04 -11.52
CA GLU A 424 12.53 -10.07 -12.44
C GLU A 424 12.17 -10.49 -13.87
N SER A 425 11.14 -9.88 -14.45
CA SER A 425 11.10 -9.63 -15.90
C SER A 425 11.57 -8.19 -16.12
N THR A 426 12.80 -7.89 -15.71
CA THR A 426 13.46 -6.69 -16.21
C THR A 426 13.56 -6.84 -17.72
N GLY A 427 12.87 -5.97 -18.45
CA GLY A 427 12.85 -5.91 -19.90
C GLY A 427 14.24 -5.77 -20.49
N GLY A 428 14.89 -6.92 -20.68
CA GLY A 428 16.09 -7.15 -21.47
C GLY A 428 15.88 -8.47 -22.18
N ASN A 429 16.00 -8.46 -23.51
CA ASN A 429 15.95 -9.65 -24.37
C ASN A 429 17.16 -10.56 -24.10
N ASP A 430 17.27 -11.11 -22.90
CA ASP A 430 18.30 -12.08 -22.53
C ASP A 430 17.69 -13.23 -21.71
N ASP A 431 16.59 -13.81 -22.21
CA ASP A 431 16.41 -15.27 -22.15
C ASP A 431 17.48 -15.93 -23.05
N ALA A 432 18.75 -15.65 -22.76
CA ALA A 432 19.86 -16.26 -23.44
C ALA A 432 19.94 -17.69 -22.93
N THR A 433 19.26 -18.60 -23.65
CA THR A 433 19.57 -20.03 -23.61
C THR A 433 21.05 -20.17 -23.93
N ALA A 434 21.90 -20.21 -22.91
CA ALA A 434 23.34 -20.26 -23.10
C ALA A 434 23.77 -21.70 -23.40
N VAL A 435 24.03 -22.00 -24.67
CA VAL A 435 24.69 -23.25 -25.06
C VAL A 435 26.19 -23.11 -24.76
N ARG A 436 26.66 -23.74 -23.68
CA ARG A 436 28.09 -23.85 -23.40
C ARG A 436 28.65 -25.13 -24.04
N VAL A 437 29.59 -24.96 -24.96
CA VAL A 437 30.41 -26.07 -25.48
C VAL A 437 31.50 -26.36 -24.45
N THR A 438 31.35 -27.47 -23.73
CA THR A 438 32.27 -27.83 -22.64
C THR A 438 33.56 -28.49 -23.16
N SER A 439 33.50 -29.12 -24.33
CA SER A 439 34.68 -29.61 -25.03
C SER A 439 34.39 -29.80 -26.52
N TRP A 440 35.39 -29.57 -27.36
CA TRP A 440 35.36 -29.88 -28.79
C TRP A 440 36.60 -30.70 -29.13
N ASN A 441 36.39 -31.96 -29.55
CA ASN A 441 37.49 -32.88 -29.87
C ASN A 441 37.41 -33.27 -31.34
N VAL A 442 38.53 -33.08 -32.05
CA VAL A 442 38.73 -33.57 -33.41
C VAL A 442 39.70 -34.74 -33.32
N VAL A 443 39.24 -35.94 -33.71
CA VAL A 443 40.09 -37.13 -33.75
C VAL A 443 40.53 -37.32 -35.20
N LEU A 444 41.83 -37.11 -35.45
CA LEU A 444 42.45 -37.44 -36.73
C LEU A 444 42.97 -38.88 -36.67
N PRO A 445 42.75 -39.71 -37.71
CA PRO A 445 43.36 -41.02 -37.78
C PRO A 445 44.88 -40.85 -37.88
N VAL A 446 45.61 -41.53 -36.99
CA VAL A 446 47.06 -41.64 -37.11
C VAL A 446 47.31 -42.76 -38.12
N SER A 447 47.89 -42.42 -39.28
CA SER A 447 48.47 -43.43 -40.16
C SER A 447 49.68 -44.03 -39.46
N GLU A 448 49.74 -45.37 -39.38
CA GLU A 448 50.93 -46.09 -38.86
C GLU A 448 52.22 -45.68 -39.57
#